data_AF-A0A3B3SLT6-F1
#
_entry.id   AF-A0A3B3SLT6-F1
#
_cell.length_a   1.000
_cell.length_b   1.000
_cell.length_c   1.000
_cell.angle_alpha   90.00
_cell.angle_beta   90.00
_cell.angle_gamma   90.00
#
_symmetry.space_group_name_H-M   'P 1'
#
loop_
_entity.id
_entity.type
_entity.pdbx_description
1 polymer ?
#
loop_
_entity_poly.entity_id
_entity_poly.type
_entity_poly.pdbx_seq_one_letter_code
_entity_poly.pdbx_strand_id
1 'polypeptide(L)'
;SFLHTPLTGRISKQWCDIGFQGSDPKTDFRGMGILGLSNLLYYAEHDRANALQLLHDSQQPKSRYSFAIVGINITDLAYRLLVGGALKTHLYNVAPEMPSIAHFQQTFCYLMQEFHRFWMEEDPRDIMEFNRIRDKFHKMVLKLLRDPDTALCPHFSASDLHMITL
;
A
#
# COMPACT_ATOMS: atom_id res chain seq x y z
N SER A 1 -9.07 18.07 12.76
CA SER A 1 -8.77 17.00 11.79
C SER A 1 -7.57 17.43 10.96
N PHE A 2 -6.43 16.75 11.11
CA PHE A 2 -5.15 17.10 10.43
C PHE A 2 -5.19 16.86 8.92
N LEU A 3 -6.13 16.03 8.44
CA LEU A 3 -6.32 15.68 7.03
C LEU A 3 -6.73 16.85 6.12
N HIS A 4 -7.09 18.00 6.70
CA HIS A 4 -7.48 19.21 5.97
C HIS A 4 -6.48 20.35 6.12
N THR A 5 -5.34 20.13 6.79
CA THR A 5 -4.28 21.13 6.92
C THR A 5 -3.28 20.94 5.78
N PRO A 6 -3.11 21.93 4.88
CA PRO A 6 -2.08 21.84 3.84
C PRO A 6 -0.69 21.64 4.45
N LEU A 7 0.16 20.88 3.74
CA LEU A 7 1.57 20.75 4.14
C LEU A 7 2.24 22.13 4.10
N THR A 8 2.88 22.51 5.21
CA THR A 8 3.59 23.80 5.32
C THR A 8 4.92 23.79 4.57
N GLY A 9 5.43 22.61 4.22
CA GLY A 9 6.64 22.45 3.42
C GLY A 9 7.15 21.01 3.40
N ARG A 10 8.20 20.77 2.61
CA ARG A 10 8.87 19.47 2.53
C ARG A 10 9.42 19.02 3.89
N ILE A 11 9.92 19.95 4.69
CA ILE A 11 10.41 19.66 6.04
C ILE A 11 9.38 20.17 7.05
N SER A 12 8.60 19.27 7.63
CA SER A 12 7.52 19.59 8.58
C SER A 12 7.17 18.36 9.43
N LYS A 13 6.71 18.56 10.66
CA LYS A 13 6.22 17.46 11.52
C LYS A 13 4.96 16.78 10.96
N GLN A 14 4.24 17.44 10.04
CA GLN A 14 3.03 16.90 9.41
C GLN A 14 3.27 15.56 8.67
N TRP A 15 4.50 15.28 8.24
CA TRP A 15 4.83 13.99 7.65
C TRP A 15 4.71 12.82 8.63
N CYS A 16 4.98 13.06 9.92
CA CYS A 16 4.76 12.05 10.96
C CYS A 16 3.28 11.68 11.10
N ASP A 17 2.36 12.63 10.85
CA ASP A 17 0.91 12.38 10.93
C ASP A 17 0.45 11.44 9.81
N ILE A 18 1.12 11.46 8.66
CA ILE A 18 0.89 10.54 7.53
C ILE A 18 1.62 9.20 7.75
N GLY A 19 2.46 9.11 8.78
CA GLY A 19 3.18 7.90 9.17
C GLY A 19 4.57 7.77 8.55
N PHE A 20 5.25 8.87 8.18
CA PHE A 20 6.69 8.85 7.89
C PHE A 20 7.52 8.84 9.19
N GLN A 21 8.78 8.38 9.16
CA GLN A 21 9.60 8.23 10.39
C GLN A 21 10.16 9.56 10.92
N GLY A 22 10.04 10.65 10.17
CA GLY A 22 10.51 11.96 10.58
C GLY A 22 9.88 13.09 9.78
N SER A 23 10.42 14.30 9.98
CA SER A 23 9.89 15.51 9.36
C SER A 23 10.33 15.72 7.90
N ASP A 24 11.26 14.91 7.38
CA ASP A 24 11.65 14.95 5.96
C ASP A 24 11.46 13.54 5.34
N PRO A 25 10.40 13.35 4.53
CA PRO A 25 10.05 12.05 3.98
C PRO A 25 11.09 11.54 2.96
N LYS A 26 12.00 12.40 2.49
CA LYS A 26 13.10 12.00 1.60
C LYS A 26 13.91 10.84 2.17
N THR A 27 14.03 10.77 3.50
CA THR A 27 14.83 9.73 4.16
C THR A 27 14.18 8.34 4.10
N ASP A 28 12.86 8.28 4.09
CA ASP A 28 12.07 7.03 4.02
C ASP A 28 12.06 6.44 2.61
N PHE A 29 12.08 7.30 1.58
CA PHE A 29 12.08 6.87 0.18
C PHE A 29 13.43 6.36 -0.35
N ARG A 30 14.44 6.13 0.50
CA ARG A 30 15.75 5.63 0.04
C ARG A 30 15.68 4.27 -0.65
N GLY A 31 14.74 3.41 -0.25
CA GLY A 31 14.55 2.08 -0.84
C GLY A 31 13.77 2.11 -2.16
N MET A 32 12.49 2.48 -2.10
CA MET A 32 11.58 2.45 -3.26
C MET A 32 11.50 3.75 -4.05
N GLY A 33 12.16 4.83 -3.59
CA GLY A 33 12.27 6.09 -4.33
C GLY A 33 10.94 6.63 -4.84
N ILE A 34 10.97 7.07 -6.09
CA ILE A 34 9.81 7.63 -6.80
C ILE A 34 8.69 6.61 -6.96
N LEU A 35 8.99 5.31 -7.06
CA LEU A 35 7.96 4.28 -7.17
C LEU A 35 7.11 4.22 -5.90
N GLY A 36 7.74 4.24 -4.72
CA GLY A 36 7.04 4.28 -3.44
C GLY A 36 6.16 5.52 -3.28
N LEU A 37 6.67 6.67 -3.70
CA LEU A 37 5.91 7.92 -3.70
C LEU A 37 4.72 7.85 -4.67
N SER A 38 4.95 7.39 -5.89
CA SER A 38 3.93 7.29 -6.94
C SER A 38 2.80 6.35 -6.54
N ASN A 39 3.10 5.23 -5.90
CA ASN A 39 2.10 4.30 -5.38
C ASN A 39 1.25 4.90 -4.25
N LEU A 40 1.90 5.56 -3.28
CA LEU A 40 1.18 6.24 -2.20
C LEU A 40 0.25 7.34 -2.73
N LEU A 41 0.72 8.12 -3.71
CA LEU A 41 -0.07 9.15 -4.37
C LEU A 41 -1.25 8.54 -5.14
N TYR A 42 -0.99 7.51 -5.94
CA TYR A 42 -2.02 6.80 -6.69
C TYR A 42 -3.13 6.30 -5.77
N TYR A 43 -2.78 5.66 -4.64
CA TYR A 43 -3.77 5.16 -3.68
C TYR A 43 -4.59 6.28 -3.06
N ALA A 44 -3.95 7.40 -2.71
CA ALA A 44 -4.65 8.56 -2.15
C ALA A 44 -5.61 9.26 -3.15
N GLU A 45 -5.31 9.18 -4.45
CA GLU A 45 -6.09 9.80 -5.52
C GLU A 45 -7.20 8.91 -6.06
N HIS A 46 -6.96 7.59 -6.16
CA HIS A 46 -7.88 6.63 -6.81
C HIS A 46 -8.71 5.82 -5.81
N ASP A 47 -8.30 5.78 -4.54
CA ASP A 47 -9.04 5.11 -3.47
C ASP A 47 -8.95 5.90 -2.17
N ARG A 48 -9.32 7.18 -2.28
CA ARG A 48 -9.20 8.14 -1.19
C ARG A 48 -9.91 7.67 0.07
N ALA A 49 -11.09 7.07 -0.07
CA ALA A 49 -11.88 6.60 1.05
C ALA A 49 -11.13 5.54 1.87
N ASN A 50 -10.63 4.48 1.22
CA ASN A 50 -9.85 3.47 1.92
C ASN A 50 -8.51 4.00 2.41
N ALA A 51 -7.81 4.84 1.64
CA ALA A 51 -6.54 5.42 2.08
C ALA A 51 -6.68 6.22 3.38
N LEU A 52 -7.74 7.04 3.50
CA LEU A 52 -8.04 7.79 4.72
C LEU A 52 -8.47 6.89 5.87
N GLN A 53 -9.28 5.85 5.60
CA GLN A 53 -9.70 4.90 6.60
C GLN A 53 -8.50 4.14 7.18
N LEU A 54 -7.65 3.56 6.32
CA LEU A 54 -6.44 2.86 6.74
C LEU A 54 -5.48 3.78 7.50
N LEU A 55 -5.33 5.04 7.09
CA LEU A 55 -4.52 6.02 7.82
C LEU A 55 -5.09 6.26 9.22
N HIS A 56 -6.39 6.52 9.33
CA HIS A 56 -7.05 6.70 10.62
C HIS A 56 -6.89 5.48 11.53
N ASP A 57 -7.08 4.27 10.98
CA ASP A 57 -7.02 3.04 11.75
C ASP A 57 -5.59 2.73 12.19
N SER A 58 -4.59 2.99 11.33
CA SER A 58 -3.17 2.82 11.66
C SER A 58 -2.68 3.69 12.82
N GLN A 59 -3.46 4.71 13.21
CA GLN A 59 -3.14 5.58 14.35
C GLN A 59 -3.75 5.07 15.66
N GLN A 60 -4.73 4.15 15.59
CA GLN A 60 -5.42 3.62 16.76
C GLN A 60 -4.49 2.74 17.60
N PRO A 61 -4.60 2.75 18.94
CA PRO A 61 -3.69 2.02 19.82
C PRO A 61 -3.56 0.53 19.51
N LYS A 62 -4.67 -0.13 19.11
CA LYS A 62 -4.70 -1.57 18.80
C LYS A 62 -4.14 -1.94 17.43
N SER A 63 -4.06 -0.97 16.52
CA SER A 63 -3.79 -1.18 15.10
C SER A 63 -2.54 -0.45 14.66
N ARG A 64 -1.72 0.00 15.62
CA ARG A 64 -0.75 1.05 15.36
C ARG A 64 0.36 0.57 14.42
N TYR A 65 0.45 1.22 13.26
CA TYR A 65 1.59 1.12 12.36
C TYR A 65 1.81 2.42 11.59
N SER A 66 2.99 2.56 11.01
CA SER A 66 3.35 3.74 10.22
C SER A 66 2.81 3.61 8.79
N PHE A 67 1.66 4.24 8.49
CA PHE A 67 0.98 4.12 7.18
C PHE A 67 1.90 4.31 5.98
N ALA A 68 2.64 5.42 5.91
CA ALA A 68 3.55 5.67 4.78
C ALA A 68 4.70 4.64 4.69
N ILE A 69 5.28 4.23 5.83
CA ILE A 69 6.35 3.21 5.85
C ILE A 69 5.84 1.85 5.40
N VAL A 70 4.64 1.47 5.82
CA VAL A 70 3.97 0.26 5.34
C VAL A 70 3.75 0.35 3.84
N GLY A 71 3.25 1.47 3.31
CA GLY A 71 3.11 1.65 1.86
C GLY A 71 4.42 1.56 1.09
N ILE A 72 5.51 2.11 1.60
CA ILE A 72 6.84 1.97 0.99
C ILE A 72 7.28 0.49 1.02
N ASN A 73 7.02 -0.23 2.11
CA ASN A 73 7.36 -1.63 2.22
C ASN A 73 6.50 -2.54 1.32
N ILE A 74 5.21 -2.25 1.17
CA ILE A 74 4.30 -2.95 0.26
C ILE A 74 4.67 -2.68 -1.20
N THR A 75 5.15 -1.48 -1.52
CA THR A 75 5.73 -1.19 -2.84
C THR A 75 6.92 -2.11 -3.14
N ASP A 76 7.83 -2.28 -2.17
CA ASP A 76 8.96 -3.20 -2.30
C ASP A 76 8.52 -4.66 -2.46
N LEU A 77 7.50 -5.09 -1.71
CA LEU A 77 6.91 -6.42 -1.87
C LEU A 77 6.35 -6.61 -3.29
N ALA A 78 5.50 -5.70 -3.76
CA ALA A 78 4.91 -5.77 -5.10
C ALA A 78 5.99 -5.82 -6.19
N TYR A 79 7.02 -4.97 -6.05
CA TYR A 79 8.16 -4.95 -6.97
C TYR A 79 8.92 -6.28 -6.99
N ARG A 80 9.22 -6.85 -5.81
CA ARG A 80 9.90 -8.15 -5.73
C ARG A 80 9.06 -9.29 -6.30
N LEU A 81 7.75 -9.28 -6.10
CA LEU A 81 6.83 -10.25 -6.71
C LEU A 81 6.81 -10.13 -8.24
N LEU A 82 6.87 -8.91 -8.77
CA LEU A 82 6.93 -8.64 -10.21
C LEU A 82 8.25 -9.14 -10.82
N VAL A 83 9.38 -8.69 -10.28
CA VAL A 83 10.71 -9.05 -10.80
C VAL A 83 10.98 -10.54 -10.62
N GLY A 84 10.53 -11.13 -9.50
CA GLY A 84 10.60 -12.57 -9.24
C GLY A 84 9.63 -13.42 -10.08
N GLY A 85 8.77 -12.79 -10.88
CA GLY A 85 7.87 -13.48 -11.82
C GLY A 85 6.53 -13.93 -11.24
N ALA A 86 6.38 -13.98 -9.92
CA ALA A 86 5.16 -14.42 -9.25
C ALA A 86 3.93 -13.58 -9.60
N LEU A 87 4.11 -12.27 -9.84
CA LEU A 87 3.01 -11.37 -10.19
C LEU A 87 2.72 -11.33 -11.71
N LYS A 88 3.58 -11.90 -12.56
CA LYS A 88 3.43 -11.76 -14.02
C LYS A 88 2.12 -12.37 -14.54
N THR A 89 1.80 -13.59 -14.11
CA THR A 89 0.56 -14.28 -14.50
C THR A 89 -0.66 -13.44 -14.17
N HIS A 90 -0.71 -12.87 -12.97
CA HIS A 90 -1.79 -11.98 -12.57
C HIS A 90 -1.91 -10.75 -13.49
N LEU A 91 -0.81 -10.07 -13.79
CA LEU A 91 -0.83 -8.91 -14.69
C LEU A 91 -1.25 -9.27 -16.12
N TYR A 92 -0.84 -10.43 -16.63
CA TYR A 92 -1.30 -10.90 -17.95
C TYR A 92 -2.79 -11.24 -17.96
N ASN A 93 -3.35 -11.73 -16.85
CA ASN A 93 -4.78 -12.05 -16.78
C ASN A 93 -5.65 -10.80 -16.67
N VAL A 94 -5.20 -9.79 -15.92
CA VAL A 94 -5.94 -8.53 -15.76
C VAL A 94 -5.76 -7.59 -16.96
N ALA A 95 -4.60 -7.64 -17.62
CA ALA A 95 -4.28 -6.83 -18.78
C ALA A 95 -3.67 -7.69 -19.90
N PRO A 96 -4.49 -8.48 -20.63
CA PRO A 96 -4.00 -9.43 -21.63
C PRO A 96 -3.21 -8.81 -22.77
N GLU A 97 -3.51 -7.55 -23.12
CA GLU A 97 -2.86 -6.86 -24.23
C GLU A 97 -1.62 -6.07 -23.80
N MET A 98 -1.74 -5.22 -22.77
CA MET A 98 -0.64 -4.35 -22.34
C MET A 98 -0.70 -4.02 -20.84
N PRO A 99 0.01 -4.79 -20.00
CA PRO A 99 0.24 -4.41 -18.62
C PRO A 99 0.93 -3.04 -18.54
N SER A 100 0.55 -2.24 -17.55
CA SER A 100 1.00 -0.86 -17.38
C SER A 100 1.29 -0.56 -15.91
N ILE A 101 1.87 0.61 -15.62
CA ILE A 101 2.12 1.05 -14.24
C ILE A 101 0.83 1.14 -13.41
N ALA A 102 -0.30 1.45 -14.04
CA ALA A 102 -1.60 1.50 -13.38
C ALA A 102 -2.01 0.14 -12.80
N HIS A 103 -1.77 -0.96 -13.53
CA HIS A 103 -2.05 -2.31 -13.06
C HIS A 103 -1.16 -2.71 -11.87
N PHE A 104 0.10 -2.27 -11.88
CA PHE A 104 1.00 -2.43 -10.72
C PHE A 104 0.51 -1.62 -9.52
N GLN A 105 0.06 -0.39 -9.74
CA GLN A 105 -0.50 0.48 -8.70
C GLN A 105 -1.83 -0.06 -8.13
N GLN A 106 -2.70 -0.66 -8.96
CA GLN A 106 -3.89 -1.36 -8.50
C GLN A 106 -3.54 -2.57 -7.63
N THR A 107 -2.53 -3.35 -8.02
CA THR A 107 -1.99 -4.43 -7.18
C THR A 107 -1.46 -3.86 -5.85
N PHE A 108 -0.77 -2.72 -5.87
CA PHE A 108 -0.32 -2.04 -4.65
C PHE A 108 -1.51 -1.66 -3.74
N CYS A 109 -2.57 -1.07 -4.29
CA CYS A 109 -3.78 -0.73 -3.52
C CYS A 109 -4.40 -1.98 -2.86
N TYR A 110 -4.53 -3.07 -3.63
CA TYR A 110 -5.02 -4.34 -3.11
C TYR A 110 -4.14 -4.84 -1.96
N LEU A 111 -2.82 -4.91 -2.16
CA LEU A 111 -1.89 -5.38 -1.13
C LEU A 111 -1.88 -4.50 0.12
N MET A 112 -2.11 -3.20 -0.01
CA MET A 112 -2.27 -2.29 1.13
C MET A 112 -3.52 -2.62 1.95
N GLN A 113 -4.67 -2.80 1.30
CA GLN A 113 -5.92 -3.19 1.96
C GLN A 113 -5.80 -4.56 2.64
N GLU A 114 -5.23 -5.54 1.92
CA GLU A 114 -5.02 -6.89 2.45
C GLU A 114 -4.02 -6.92 3.60
N PHE A 115 -2.93 -6.16 3.51
CA PHE A 115 -1.97 -6.09 4.61
C PHE A 115 -2.61 -5.47 5.85
N HIS A 116 -3.42 -4.42 5.69
CA HIS A 116 -4.15 -3.84 6.81
C HIS A 116 -5.07 -4.87 7.47
N ARG A 117 -5.88 -5.59 6.69
CA ARG A 117 -6.76 -6.64 7.23
C ARG A 117 -5.96 -7.73 7.94
N PHE A 118 -4.90 -8.21 7.31
CA PHE A 118 -4.02 -9.23 7.87
C PHE A 118 -3.34 -8.77 9.18
N TRP A 119 -2.91 -7.50 9.24
CA TRP A 119 -2.35 -6.90 10.44
C TRP A 119 -3.36 -6.87 11.59
N MET A 120 -4.62 -6.53 11.29
CA MET A 120 -5.69 -6.53 12.28
C MET A 120 -6.04 -7.93 12.79
N GLU A 121 -6.03 -8.93 11.90
CA GLU A 121 -6.30 -10.33 12.24
C GLU A 121 -5.18 -10.97 13.06
N GLU A 122 -3.92 -10.61 12.81
CA GLU A 122 -2.78 -11.08 13.61
C GLU A 122 -2.74 -10.48 15.02
N ASP A 123 -3.54 -9.43 15.30
CA ASP A 123 -3.66 -8.74 16.59
C ASP A 123 -2.31 -8.53 17.30
N PRO A 124 -1.35 -7.84 16.64
CA PRO A 124 0.00 -7.69 17.18
C PRO A 124 -0.01 -6.94 18.50
N ARG A 125 0.88 -7.35 19.40
CA ARG A 125 1.06 -6.67 20.68
C ARG A 125 1.53 -5.23 20.49
N ASP A 126 2.45 -5.05 19.56
CA ASP A 126 3.03 -3.75 19.21
C ASP A 126 3.76 -3.80 17.86
N ILE A 127 4.30 -2.63 17.45
CA ILE A 127 4.95 -2.43 16.16
C ILE A 127 6.25 -3.26 15.98
N MET A 128 6.85 -3.80 17.05
CA MET A 128 8.05 -4.63 16.93
C MET A 128 7.77 -5.94 16.19
N GLU A 129 6.51 -6.36 16.13
CA GLU A 129 6.08 -7.53 15.37
C GLU A 129 6.02 -7.32 13.85
N PHE A 130 6.24 -6.09 13.39
CA PHE A 130 6.11 -5.72 11.97
C PHE A 130 6.86 -6.64 11.03
N ASN A 131 8.14 -6.90 11.27
CA ASN A 131 8.94 -7.75 10.39
C ASN A 131 8.39 -9.18 10.31
N ARG A 132 7.97 -9.74 11.46
CA ARG A 132 7.40 -11.10 11.55
C ARG A 132 6.10 -11.20 10.75
N ILE A 133 5.20 -10.23 10.93
CA ILE A 133 3.88 -10.20 10.28
C ILE A 133 4.02 -9.91 8.78
N ARG A 134 4.90 -8.98 8.39
CA ARG A 134 5.24 -8.73 6.98
C ARG A 134 5.73 -10.00 6.29
N ASP A 135 6.62 -10.75 6.92
CA ASP A 135 7.18 -11.96 6.31
C ASP A 135 6.13 -13.07 6.20
N LYS A 136 5.21 -13.18 7.16
CA LYS A 136 4.02 -14.05 7.05
C LYS A 136 3.11 -13.62 5.89
N PHE A 137 2.79 -12.32 5.80
CA PHE A 137 1.95 -11.77 4.74
C PHE A 137 2.56 -12.03 3.36
N HIS A 138 3.87 -11.81 3.19
CA HIS A 138 4.57 -12.14 1.96
C HIS A 138 4.41 -13.62 1.55
N LYS A 139 4.57 -14.55 2.50
CA LYS A 139 4.36 -15.99 2.23
C LYS A 139 2.92 -16.30 1.84
N MET A 140 1.95 -15.64 2.47
CA MET A 140 0.53 -15.77 2.13
C MET A 140 0.26 -15.30 0.70
N VAL A 141 0.73 -14.10 0.33
CA VAL A 141 0.58 -13.54 -1.03
C VAL A 141 1.25 -14.43 -2.08
N LEU A 142 2.45 -14.95 -1.80
CA LEU A 142 3.12 -15.90 -2.68
C LEU A 142 2.32 -17.19 -2.87
N LYS A 143 1.65 -17.68 -1.82
CA LYS A 143 0.80 -18.87 -1.91
C LYS A 143 -0.45 -18.58 -2.75
N LEU A 144 -1.06 -17.41 -2.56
CA LEU A 144 -2.22 -16.96 -3.32
C LEU A 144 -1.89 -16.91 -4.82
N LEU A 145 -0.79 -16.25 -5.20
CA LEU A 145 -0.32 -16.12 -6.59
C LEU A 145 0.11 -17.44 -7.27
N ARG A 146 0.10 -18.59 -6.57
CA ARG A 146 0.30 -19.90 -7.22
C ARG A 146 -0.93 -20.36 -7.99
N ASP A 147 -2.11 -19.89 -7.59
CA ASP A 147 -3.33 -20.11 -8.34
C ASP A 147 -3.36 -19.13 -9.52
N PRO A 148 -3.27 -19.60 -10.78
CA PRO A 148 -3.24 -18.74 -11.95
C PRO A 148 -4.55 -17.94 -12.11
N ASP A 149 -5.67 -18.40 -11.54
CA ASP A 149 -6.96 -17.70 -11.63
C ASP A 149 -7.09 -16.57 -10.61
N THR A 150 -6.07 -16.35 -9.77
CA THR A 150 -6.05 -15.27 -8.78
C THR A 150 -6.11 -13.89 -9.44
N ALA A 151 -7.13 -13.12 -9.06
CA ALA A 151 -7.25 -11.70 -9.38
C ALA A 151 -7.08 -10.84 -8.11
N LEU A 152 -5.93 -10.18 -7.97
CA LEU A 152 -5.64 -9.17 -6.94
C LEU A 152 -6.34 -7.83 -7.25
N CYS A 153 -7.67 -7.82 -7.21
CA CYS A 153 -8.45 -6.63 -7.52
C CYS A 153 -8.75 -5.81 -6.25
N PRO A 154 -8.31 -4.54 -6.15
CA PRO A 154 -8.67 -3.68 -5.03
C PRO A 154 -10.19 -3.41 -5.01
N HIS A 155 -10.76 -3.34 -3.81
CA HIS A 155 -12.16 -2.99 -3.64
C HIS A 155 -12.28 -1.46 -3.62
N PHE A 156 -12.49 -0.84 -4.78
CA PHE A 156 -12.77 0.59 -4.86
C PHE A 156 -14.22 0.89 -4.43
N SER A 157 -14.43 1.99 -3.71
CA SER A 157 -15.78 2.44 -3.40
C SER A 157 -16.50 2.86 -4.70
N ALA A 158 -17.83 2.68 -4.78
CA ALA A 158 -18.60 3.02 -5.98
C ALA A 158 -18.48 4.49 -6.40
N SER A 159 -18.12 5.38 -5.48
CA SER A 159 -17.85 6.80 -5.69
C SER A 159 -16.56 7.07 -6.48
N ASP A 160 -15.57 6.17 -6.40
CA ASP A 160 -14.25 6.34 -7.03
C ASP A 160 -14.18 5.74 -8.45
N LEU A 161 -15.18 4.93 -8.83
CA LEU A 161 -15.26 4.26 -10.13
C LEU A 161 -15.40 5.25 -11.30
N HIS A 162 -15.91 6.47 -11.06
CA HIS A 162 -16.07 7.50 -12.09
C HIS A 162 -14.73 8.11 -12.57
N MET A 163 -13.63 7.88 -11.86
CA MET A 163 -12.29 8.41 -12.20
C MET A 163 -11.44 7.41 -13.00
N ILE A 164 -11.88 6.15 -13.16
CA ILE A 164 -11.09 5.07 -13.75
C ILE A 164 -11.39 4.88 -15.26
N THR A 165 -12.39 5.57 -15.81
CA THR A 165 -12.86 5.38 -17.20
C THR A 165 -12.45 6.48 -18.18
N LEU A 166 -11.20 6.96 -18.13
CA LEU A 166 -10.61 7.83 -19.16
C LEU A 166 -9.29 7.28 -19.70
#